data_AF-A0A937WYX2-F1
#
_entry.id   AF-A0A937WYX2-F1
#
_cell.length_a   1.000
_cell.length_b   1.000
_cell.length_c   1.000
_cell.angle_alpha   90.00
_cell.angle_beta   90.00
_cell.angle_gamma   90.00
#
_symmetry.space_group_name_H-M   'P 1'
#
loop_
_entity.id
_entity.type
_entity.pdbx_description
1 polymer ?
#
loop_
_entity_poly.entity_id
_entity_poly.type
_entity_poly.pdbx_seq_one_letter_code
_entity_poly.pdbx_strand_id
1 'polypeptide(L)'
;MRGIARYAGVHLYSDAGDVLHATPDLLSIHTVSGGPHTFALPRPAEIVYDLYHDRVMARETEAFEVDLPPASSALYYTGNLDTLTPHWKANL
;
A
#
# COMPACT_ATOMS: atom_id res chain seq x y z
N MET A 1 -8.65 21.06 0.79
CA MET A 1 -7.81 22.10 0.13
C MET A 1 -7.36 21.55 -1.21
N ARG A 2 -7.68 22.26 -2.31
CA ARG A 2 -7.35 21.85 -3.68
C ARG A 2 -6.04 22.54 -4.08
N GLY A 3 -5.02 21.76 -4.38
CA GLY A 3 -3.78 22.25 -4.99
C GLY A 3 -2.54 21.91 -4.18
N ILE A 4 -1.58 21.28 -4.86
CA ILE A 4 -0.20 20.98 -4.44
C ILE A 4 -0.03 19.65 -3.69
N ALA A 5 0.08 18.56 -4.47
CA ALA A 5 1.11 17.52 -4.33
C ALA A 5 0.95 16.52 -5.48
N ARG A 6 1.23 16.96 -6.72
CA ARG A 6 1.20 16.12 -7.92
C ARG A 6 2.59 15.61 -8.33
N TYR A 7 3.59 15.73 -7.44
CA TYR A 7 4.98 15.48 -7.82
C TYR A 7 5.89 15.11 -6.64
N ALA A 8 5.46 14.16 -5.84
CA ALA A 8 6.36 13.34 -5.02
C ALA A 8 5.63 12.00 -4.87
N GLY A 9 6.34 10.87 -4.90
CA GLY A 9 5.77 9.54 -4.71
C GLY A 9 5.25 9.29 -3.29
N VAL A 10 4.59 10.28 -2.70
CA VAL A 10 4.11 10.34 -1.33
C VAL A 10 2.85 11.20 -1.32
N HIS A 11 1.78 10.65 -0.78
CA HIS A 11 0.46 11.25 -0.54
C HIS A 11 -0.56 11.10 -1.67
N LEU A 12 -1.07 9.88 -1.82
CA LEU A 12 -2.48 9.70 -2.18
C LEU A 12 -3.30 10.14 -0.95
N TYR A 13 -3.70 11.41 -0.91
CA TYR A 13 -4.72 11.82 0.03
C TYR A 13 -6.03 11.16 -0.41
N SER A 14 -6.52 10.22 0.39
CA SER A 14 -7.96 9.98 0.50
C SER A 14 -8.60 11.32 0.83
N ASP A 15 -9.75 11.65 0.21
CA ASP A 15 -10.52 12.88 0.47
C ASP A 15 -10.93 13.02 1.97
N ALA A 16 -10.59 12.03 2.81
CA ALA A 16 -10.82 11.94 4.25
C ALA A 16 -9.61 12.22 5.18
N GLY A 17 -8.44 12.61 4.67
CA GLY A 17 -7.36 13.19 5.50
C GLY A 17 -6.32 12.21 6.09
N ASP A 18 -6.21 11.01 5.54
CA ASP A 18 -5.21 10.04 5.98
C ASP A 18 -3.84 10.36 5.36
N VAL A 19 -2.92 10.87 6.20
CA VAL A 19 -1.52 11.15 5.84
C VAL A 19 -0.73 9.86 5.85
N LEU A 20 0.15 9.71 4.87
CA LEU A 20 0.97 8.52 4.78
C LEU A 20 2.43 8.71 4.40
N HIS A 21 3.28 8.16 5.25
CA HIS A 21 4.69 7.95 5.01
C HIS A 21 4.88 6.94 3.87
N ALA A 22 5.04 7.41 2.64
CA ALA A 22 5.33 6.56 1.49
C ALA A 22 6.85 6.60 1.21
N THR A 23 7.55 5.54 1.55
CA THR A 23 8.66 5.15 0.68
C THR A 23 8.05 4.65 -0.65
N PRO A 24 8.81 4.63 -1.75
CA PRO A 24 8.27 4.20 -3.06
C PRO A 24 7.55 2.84 -3.06
N ASP A 25 7.85 1.98 -2.07
CA ASP A 25 7.37 0.60 -1.99
C ASP A 25 6.44 0.35 -0.79
N LEU A 26 6.08 1.38 -0.01
CA LEU A 26 5.18 1.21 1.14
C LEU A 26 3.93 2.07 0.97
N LEU A 27 2.79 1.40 1.11
CA LEU A 27 1.46 1.99 1.11
C LEU A 27 0.75 1.59 2.40
N SER A 28 0.75 2.49 3.37
CA SER A 28 -0.13 2.46 4.52
C SER A 28 -1.46 3.15 4.19
N ILE A 29 -2.48 2.89 4.98
CA ILE A 29 -3.73 3.64 4.97
C ILE A 29 -4.34 3.54 6.36
N HIS A 30 -4.92 4.64 6.82
CA HIS A 30 -5.90 4.63 7.90
C HIS A 30 -7.26 4.92 7.27
N THR A 31 -8.34 4.32 7.75
CA THR A 31 -9.69 4.56 7.21
C THR A 31 -10.57 5.13 8.30
N VAL A 32 -11.23 6.26 8.02
CA VAL A 32 -12.33 6.73 8.86
C VAL A 32 -13.61 5.94 8.53
N SER A 33 -13.91 5.79 7.24
CA SER A 33 -15.00 4.97 6.72
C SER A 33 -14.46 3.72 6.03
N GLY A 34 -15.10 2.57 6.28
CA GLY A 34 -14.73 1.30 5.64
C GLY A 34 -15.36 1.13 4.25
N GLY A 35 -15.06 -0.02 3.63
CA GLY A 35 -15.62 -0.46 2.36
C GLY A 35 -14.56 -0.79 1.30
N PRO A 36 -14.98 -1.03 0.06
CA PRO A 36 -14.08 -1.37 -1.04
C PRO A 36 -13.22 -0.17 -1.45
N HIS A 37 -11.93 -0.43 -1.58
CA HIS A 37 -10.93 0.53 -2.06
C HIS A 37 -10.14 -0.09 -3.20
N THR A 38 -9.92 0.68 -4.26
CA THR A 38 -9.02 0.34 -5.36
C THR A 38 -7.81 1.27 -5.30
N PHE A 39 -6.62 0.71 -5.19
CA PHE A 39 -5.37 1.45 -5.20
C PHE A 39 -4.66 1.25 -6.54
N ALA A 40 -4.48 2.34 -7.29
CA ALA A 40 -3.58 2.38 -8.44
C ALA A 40 -2.16 2.68 -7.98
N LEU A 41 -1.21 1.88 -8.43
CA LEU A 41 0.21 2.01 -8.11
C LEU A 41 0.89 2.95 -9.10
N PRO A 42 1.87 3.77 -8.67
CA PRO A 42 2.61 4.67 -9.56
C PRO A 42 3.51 3.92 -10.56
N ARG A 43 3.78 2.64 -10.31
CA ARG A 43 4.55 1.71 -11.14
C ARG A 43 4.01 0.29 -10.93
N PRO A 44 4.15 -0.62 -11.91
CA PRO A 44 3.88 -2.04 -11.69
C PRO A 44 4.67 -2.57 -10.49
N ALA A 45 4.00 -3.35 -9.64
CA ALA A 45 4.61 -4.09 -8.54
C ALA A 45 4.60 -5.59 -8.87
N GLU A 46 5.75 -6.24 -8.68
CA GLU A 46 5.87 -7.69 -8.76
C GLU A 46 5.00 -8.36 -7.70
N ILE A 47 4.95 -7.75 -6.50
CA ILE A 47 4.12 -8.21 -5.38
C ILE A 47 3.48 -7.06 -4.60
N VAL A 48 2.21 -7.23 -4.28
CA VAL A 48 1.51 -6.49 -3.23
C VAL A 48 1.31 -7.41 -2.04
N TYR A 49 1.84 -7.03 -0.88
CA TYR A 49 1.80 -7.85 0.33
C TYR A 49 1.25 -7.05 1.51
N ASP A 50 0.28 -7.61 2.21
CA ASP A 50 -0.28 -7.07 3.44
C ASP A 50 0.64 -7.43 4.61
N LEU A 51 1.36 -6.43 5.12
CA LEU A 51 2.38 -6.60 6.16
C LEU A 51 1.78 -6.83 7.55
N TYR A 52 0.48 -6.56 7.75
CA TYR A 52 -0.18 -6.80 9.03
C TYR A 52 -0.83 -8.19 9.10
N HIS A 53 -1.32 -8.69 7.97
CA HIS A 53 -1.99 -9.99 7.91
C HIS A 53 -1.14 -11.09 7.25
N ASP A 54 0.12 -10.80 6.92
CA ASP A 54 1.07 -11.73 6.32
C ASP A 54 0.51 -12.48 5.09
N ARG A 55 -0.03 -11.73 4.13
CA ARG A 55 -0.64 -12.31 2.93
C ARG A 55 -0.31 -11.56 1.65
N VAL A 56 -0.20 -12.33 0.56
CA VAL A 56 -0.12 -11.78 -0.79
C VAL A 56 -1.51 -11.29 -1.19
N MET A 57 -1.60 -10.02 -1.59
CA MET A 57 -2.82 -9.41 -2.11
C MET A 57 -2.90 -9.52 -3.63
N ALA A 58 -1.78 -9.28 -4.32
CA ALA A 58 -1.69 -9.34 -5.78
C ALA A 58 -0.24 -9.58 -6.25
N ARG A 59 -0.08 -9.94 -7.52
CA ARG A 59 1.22 -10.10 -8.20
C ARG A 59 1.17 -9.50 -9.60
N GLU A 60 2.31 -9.03 -10.09
CA GLU A 60 2.48 -8.48 -11.45
C GLU A 60 1.36 -7.49 -11.81
N THR A 61 1.15 -6.50 -10.95
CA THR A 61 -0.02 -5.62 -11.05
C THR A 61 0.33 -4.14 -10.97
N GLU A 62 -0.50 -3.33 -11.60
CA GLU A 62 -0.50 -1.88 -11.46
C GLU A 62 -1.60 -1.37 -10.51
N ALA A 63 -2.47 -2.25 -10.03
CA ALA A 63 -3.52 -1.91 -9.08
C ALA A 63 -3.95 -3.11 -8.22
N PHE A 64 -4.57 -2.84 -7.07
CA PHE A 64 -5.20 -3.89 -6.27
C PHE A 64 -6.44 -3.37 -5.55
N GLU A 65 -7.34 -4.30 -5.23
CA GLU A 65 -8.57 -4.03 -4.49
C GLU A 65 -8.50 -4.63 -3.08
N VAL A 66 -9.08 -3.93 -2.12
CA VAL A 66 -9.21 -4.41 -0.74
C VAL A 66 -10.46 -3.83 -0.11
N ASP A 67 -11.15 -4.65 0.69
CA ASP A 67 -12.21 -4.18 1.57
C ASP A 67 -11.60 -3.85 2.94
N LEU A 68 -11.71 -2.58 3.35
CA LEU A 68 -11.13 -2.08 4.58
C LEU A 68 -12.23 -1.87 5.64
N PRO A 69 -12.06 -2.35 6.87
CA PRO A 69 -12.97 -2.01 7.95
C PRO A 69 -12.98 -0.49 8.23
N PRO A 70 -14.07 0.07 8.76
CA PRO A 70 -14.05 1.44 9.29
C PRO A 70 -13.11 1.54 10.49
N ALA A 71 -12.54 2.73 10.72
CA ALA A 71 -11.63 3.01 11.83
C ALA A 71 -10.46 2.02 11.95
N SER A 72 -9.86 1.63 10.81
CA SER A 72 -8.79 0.63 10.76
C SER A 72 -7.55 1.15 10.06
N SER A 73 -6.43 0.46 10.23
CA SER A 73 -5.18 0.75 9.52
C SER A 73 -4.69 -0.48 8.79
N ALA A 74 -4.16 -0.27 7.59
CA ALA A 74 -3.49 -1.31 6.82
C ALA A 74 -2.12 -0.82 6.36
N LEU A 75 -1.20 -1.76 6.12
CA LEU A 75 0.13 -1.48 5.60
C LEU A 75 0.47 -2.52 4.54
N TYR A 76 0.79 -2.04 3.35
CA TYR A 76 1.13 -2.83 2.19
C TYR A 76 2.56 -2.55 1.72
N TYR A 77 3.26 -3.61 1.35
CA TYR A 77 4.45 -3.53 0.51
C TYR A 77 4.03 -3.63 -0.96
N THR A 78 4.53 -2.74 -1.82
CA THR A 78 4.20 -2.66 -3.26
C THR A 78 5.49 -2.56 -4.07
N GLY A 79 6.19 -3.69 -4.23
CA GLY A 79 7.52 -3.68 -4.85
C GLY A 79 7.94 -5.05 -5.35
N ASN A 80 9.22 -5.37 -5.22
CA ASN A 80 9.86 -6.57 -5.77
C ASN A 80 9.93 -7.68 -4.72
N LEU A 81 9.83 -8.93 -5.16
CA LEU A 81 9.82 -10.10 -4.26
C LEU A 81 11.15 -10.27 -3.51
N ASP A 82 12.27 -9.94 -4.17
CA ASP A 82 13.63 -10.03 -3.60
C ASP A 82 13.80 -9.14 -2.36
N THR A 83 13.14 -7.97 -2.34
CA THR A 83 13.18 -7.04 -1.19
C THR A 83 12.25 -7.50 -0.07
N LEU A 84 11.07 -8.04 -0.42
CA LEU A 84 10.11 -8.54 0.57
C LEU A 84 10.65 -9.76 1.31
N THR A 85 11.42 -10.60 0.62
CA THR A 85 12.03 -11.80 1.21
C THR A 85 13.19 -11.36 2.11
N PRO A 86 13.06 -11.46 3.44
CA PRO A 86 14.16 -11.06 4.30
C PRO A 86 15.31 -12.03 4.10
N HIS A 87 16.51 -11.52 3.84
CA HIS A 87 17.72 -12.31 3.65
C HIS A 87 18.08 -13.17 4.89
N TRP A 88 17.45 -12.93 6.05
CA TRP A 88 17.58 -13.76 7.25
C TRP A 88 16.66 -14.99 7.30
N LYS A 89 15.59 -15.04 6.49
CA LYS A 89 14.71 -16.23 6.39
C LYS A 89 15.31 -17.36 5.53
N ALA A 90 16.44 -17.13 4.85
CA ALA A 90 17.10 -18.12 4.00
C ALA A 90 17.86 -19.22 4.77
N ASN A 91 17.89 -19.18 6.11
CA ASN A 91 18.69 -20.08 6.95
C ASN A 91 17.90 -20.83 8.03
N LEU A 92 16.60 -21.04 7.85
CA LEU A 92 15.78 -21.92 8.70
C LEU A 92 15.29 -23.15 7.93
#